data_AF-A0A9D9EFZ9-F1
#
_entry.id   AF-A0A9D9EFZ9-F1
#
_cell.length_a   1.000
_cell.length_b   1.000
_cell.length_c   1.000
_cell.angle_alpha   90.00
_cell.angle_beta   90.00
_cell.angle_gamma   90.00
#
_symmetry.space_group_name_H-M   'P 1'
#
loop_
_entity.id
_entity.type
_entity.pdbx_description
1 polymer ?
#
loop_
_entity_poly.entity_id
_entity_poly.type
_entity_poly.pdbx_seq_one_letter_code
_entity_poly.pdbx_strand_id
1 'polypeptide(L)'
;MVDIRQIYETGRLFDGHYRLLKPLSTAGGSADVWLAADVNTVDGDLDVDKATKVAIKIYRPRNIIDMEGEFQFRNEFRKVFSCHHENIIQPTYFSIFQETPYLVMPYCPAGSSENLIGRIKDSEGLWKYICQVASGLAYLHEHVPQIIHQDIKPANVLIDDNGNYAITDFGISAEMGGMDAGSEDESGGTFAYMAPERFVEGTPPMPESDIWAFGATIYEMISGDVPFGNEGGRVQDRDTAVPPLGQDVPESIRQLVCSCLSYDPASRPTARGIVDMVMKRRYSKNRKLAAIISAVAVCVSVILVVIFASGHASDVEENFSSMCGRGDALVAAEADAIARNGGVPDLSCITGLEQAVVLYHNACNDVPKNFKGREAVLHKVE
;
A
#
# COMPACT_ATOMS: atom_id res chain seq x y z
N MET A 1 -20.83 -41.40 -20.52
CA MET A 1 -20.64 -40.22 -19.65
C MET A 1 -19.31 -40.44 -18.95
N VAL A 2 -18.25 -39.75 -19.36
CA VAL A 2 -16.94 -39.90 -18.70
C VAL A 2 -17.11 -39.31 -17.31
N ASP A 3 -16.77 -40.06 -16.27
CA ASP A 3 -16.74 -39.51 -14.92
C ASP A 3 -15.60 -38.49 -14.89
N ILE A 4 -15.96 -37.20 -14.96
CA ILE A 4 -15.00 -36.08 -14.99
C ILE A 4 -14.08 -36.13 -13.77
N ARG A 5 -14.51 -36.75 -12.67
CA ARG A 5 -13.69 -36.97 -11.45
C ARG A 5 -12.52 -37.93 -11.69
N GLN A 6 -12.57 -38.78 -12.72
CA GLN A 6 -11.47 -39.69 -13.10
C GLN A 6 -10.45 -39.05 -14.06
N ILE A 7 -10.72 -37.87 -14.63
CA ILE A 7 -9.79 -37.19 -15.56
C ILE A 7 -8.73 -36.37 -14.79
N TYR A 8 -9.07 -35.86 -13.60
CA TYR A 8 -8.24 -34.89 -12.86
C TYR A 8 -7.64 -35.50 -11.59
N GLU A 9 -6.63 -36.37 -11.77
CA GLU A 9 -5.89 -36.96 -10.67
C GLU A 9 -4.62 -36.17 -10.36
N THR A 10 -4.32 -36.00 -9.07
CA THR A 10 -3.06 -35.41 -8.60
C THR A 10 -1.88 -36.20 -9.18
N GLY A 11 -0.90 -35.48 -9.73
CA GLY A 11 0.30 -36.02 -10.34
C GLY A 11 0.20 -36.30 -11.85
N ARG A 12 -1.01 -36.31 -12.44
CA ARG A 12 -1.19 -36.45 -13.89
C ARG A 12 -0.94 -35.15 -14.65
N LEU A 13 -0.56 -35.29 -15.91
CA LEU A 13 -0.46 -34.18 -16.85
C LEU A 13 -1.85 -33.88 -17.43
N PHE A 14 -2.29 -32.65 -17.25
CA PHE A 14 -3.45 -32.04 -17.89
C PHE A 14 -2.99 -31.27 -19.13
N ASP A 15 -3.70 -31.45 -20.24
CA ASP A 15 -3.35 -30.92 -21.58
C ASP A 15 -1.89 -31.15 -21.99
N GLY A 16 -1.32 -32.30 -21.58
CA GLY A 16 0.03 -32.73 -21.97
C GLY A 16 1.20 -32.13 -21.20
N HIS A 17 1.07 -30.96 -20.59
CA HIS A 17 2.19 -30.27 -19.91
C HIS A 17 1.89 -29.66 -18.55
N TYR A 18 0.64 -29.61 -18.10
CA TYR A 18 0.32 -29.13 -16.76
C TYR A 18 0.22 -30.27 -15.75
N ARG A 19 1.23 -30.46 -14.90
CA ARG A 19 1.14 -31.46 -13.84
C ARG A 19 0.25 -30.94 -12.71
N LEU A 20 -0.92 -31.55 -12.52
CA LEU A 20 -1.85 -31.20 -11.44
C LEU A 20 -1.23 -31.58 -10.08
N LEU A 21 -1.13 -30.64 -9.14
CA LEU A 21 -0.48 -30.85 -7.85
C LEU A 21 -1.46 -30.94 -6.70
N LYS A 22 -2.42 -30.01 -6.65
CA LYS A 22 -3.37 -29.92 -5.55
C LYS A 22 -4.64 -29.18 -5.99
N PRO A 23 -5.84 -29.64 -5.62
CA PRO A 23 -7.04 -28.83 -5.76
C PRO A 23 -6.98 -27.60 -4.84
N LEU A 24 -7.25 -26.42 -5.38
CA LEU A 24 -7.34 -25.15 -4.65
C LEU A 24 -8.78 -24.82 -4.25
N SER A 25 -9.75 -25.21 -5.08
CA SER A 25 -11.17 -25.19 -4.76
C SER A 25 -11.83 -26.43 -5.34
N THR A 26 -12.61 -27.14 -4.52
CA THR A 26 -13.33 -28.37 -4.90
C THR A 26 -14.82 -28.32 -4.55
N ALA A 27 -15.31 -27.16 -4.10
CA ALA A 27 -16.69 -27.00 -3.71
C ALA A 27 -17.58 -26.80 -4.96
N GLY A 28 -18.15 -27.90 -5.47
CA GLY A 28 -19.51 -27.99 -6.07
C GLY A 28 -19.97 -27.03 -7.18
N GLY A 29 -19.16 -26.08 -7.67
CA GLY A 29 -19.59 -25.03 -8.58
C GLY A 29 -19.38 -25.30 -10.07
N SER A 30 -19.42 -24.24 -10.87
CA SER A 30 -19.24 -24.26 -12.33
C SER A 30 -17.80 -24.59 -12.79
N ALA A 31 -16.82 -24.67 -11.88
CA ALA A 31 -15.44 -25.01 -12.19
C ALA A 31 -14.68 -25.70 -11.03
N ASP A 32 -13.65 -26.45 -11.38
CA ASP A 32 -12.55 -26.91 -10.52
C ASP A 32 -11.39 -25.92 -10.62
N VAL A 33 -10.71 -25.61 -9.50
CA VAL A 33 -9.45 -24.84 -9.56
C VAL A 33 -8.32 -25.69 -9.00
N TRP A 34 -7.25 -25.84 -9.77
CA TRP A 34 -6.09 -26.64 -9.44
C TRP A 34 -4.81 -25.81 -9.41
N LEU A 35 -3.96 -26.06 -8.42
CA LEU A 35 -2.54 -25.74 -8.50
C LEU A 35 -1.88 -26.76 -9.42
N ALA A 36 -1.18 -26.28 -10.43
CA ALA A 36 -0.42 -27.10 -11.36
C ALA A 36 1.01 -26.56 -11.55
N ALA A 37 1.89 -27.43 -12.04
CA ALA A 37 3.21 -27.05 -12.53
C ALA A 37 3.23 -27.15 -14.06
N ASP A 38 3.64 -26.08 -14.73
CA ASP A 38 3.88 -26.09 -16.18
C ASP A 38 5.24 -26.70 -16.48
N VAL A 39 5.27 -27.96 -16.90
CA VAL A 39 6.51 -28.70 -17.12
C VAL A 39 7.27 -28.24 -18.37
N ASN A 40 6.66 -27.43 -19.25
CA ASN A 40 7.36 -26.83 -20.40
C ASN A 40 8.36 -25.74 -19.99
N THR A 41 8.33 -25.32 -18.72
CA THR A 41 9.21 -24.25 -18.20
C THR A 41 10.54 -24.75 -17.64
N VAL A 42 10.81 -26.06 -17.72
CA VAL A 42 12.03 -26.69 -17.23
C VAL A 42 12.60 -27.69 -18.24
N ASP A 43 13.93 -27.80 -18.29
CA ASP A 43 14.65 -28.77 -19.13
C ASP A 43 14.88 -30.10 -18.39
N GLY A 44 14.63 -31.24 -19.03
CA GLY A 44 15.02 -32.58 -18.54
C GLY A 44 14.04 -33.27 -17.58
N ASP A 45 14.53 -34.24 -16.78
CA ASP A 45 13.73 -35.05 -15.85
C ASP A 45 13.03 -34.19 -14.79
N LEU A 46 11.81 -33.74 -15.12
CA LEU A 46 10.65 -33.52 -14.24
C LEU A 46 10.94 -33.00 -12.82
N ASP A 47 11.83 -32.03 -12.64
CA ASP A 47 11.97 -31.31 -11.36
C ASP A 47 10.78 -30.34 -11.23
N VAL A 48 9.64 -30.90 -10.87
CA VAL A 48 8.33 -30.23 -10.72
C VAL A 48 8.43 -29.05 -9.75
N ASP A 49 9.40 -29.05 -8.85
CA ASP A 49 9.62 -27.98 -7.88
C ASP A 49 10.22 -26.72 -8.50
N LYS A 50 10.94 -26.85 -9.62
CA LYS A 50 11.48 -25.72 -10.40
C LYS A 50 10.53 -25.22 -11.48
N ALA A 51 9.54 -26.01 -11.85
CA ALA A 51 8.54 -25.62 -12.84
C ALA A 51 7.66 -24.46 -12.33
N THR A 52 7.31 -23.56 -13.25
CA THR A 52 6.41 -22.44 -12.96
C THR A 52 5.08 -22.97 -12.42
N LYS A 53 4.68 -22.49 -11.25
CA LYS A 53 3.40 -22.82 -10.64
C LYS A 53 2.31 -21.93 -11.21
N VAL A 54 1.20 -22.54 -11.59
CA VAL A 54 0.02 -21.86 -12.16
C VAL A 54 -1.24 -22.36 -11.48
N ALA A 55 -2.28 -21.53 -11.49
CA ALA A 55 -3.63 -21.98 -11.18
C ALA A 55 -4.38 -22.28 -12.48
N ILE A 56 -5.04 -23.43 -12.55
CA ILE A 56 -5.83 -23.88 -13.69
C ILE A 56 -7.28 -23.96 -13.25
N LYS A 57 -8.13 -23.12 -13.82
CA LYS A 57 -9.58 -23.15 -13.63
C LYS A 57 -10.21 -23.96 -14.76
N ILE A 58 -10.67 -25.16 -14.45
CA ILE A 58 -11.25 -26.14 -15.35
C ILE A 58 -12.77 -26.06 -15.22
N TYR A 59 -13.48 -25.61 -16.25
CA TYR A 59 -14.92 -25.43 -16.19
C TYR A 59 -15.64 -26.77 -16.30
N ARG A 60 -16.77 -26.90 -15.60
CA ARG A 60 -17.65 -28.08 -15.62
C ARG A 60 -18.94 -27.73 -16.36
N PRO A 61 -18.96 -27.81 -17.69
CA PRO A 61 -20.18 -27.58 -18.42
C PRO A 61 -21.20 -28.69 -18.08
N ARG A 62 -22.45 -28.30 -17.78
CA ARG A 62 -23.54 -29.24 -17.46
C ARG A 62 -23.92 -30.12 -18.66
N ASN A 63 -23.77 -29.56 -19.86
CA ASN A 63 -24.01 -30.21 -21.14
C ASN A 63 -22.71 -30.24 -21.94
N ILE A 64 -22.62 -31.12 -22.94
CA ILE A 64 -21.56 -31.05 -23.94
C ILE A 64 -21.59 -29.65 -24.56
N ILE A 65 -20.44 -28.99 -24.61
CA ILE A 65 -20.32 -27.67 -25.23
C ILE A 65 -20.36 -27.87 -26.74
N ASP A 66 -21.37 -27.26 -27.37
CA ASP A 66 -21.46 -27.20 -28.82
C ASP A 66 -20.57 -26.08 -29.39
N MET A 67 -20.49 -25.97 -30.72
CA MET A 67 -19.67 -24.94 -31.37
C MET A 67 -20.03 -23.51 -30.92
N GLU A 68 -21.29 -23.27 -30.56
CA GLU A 68 -21.77 -21.97 -30.10
C GLU A 68 -21.26 -21.68 -28.68
N GLY A 69 -21.36 -22.64 -27.76
CA GLY A 69 -20.80 -22.52 -26.42
C GLY A 69 -19.29 -22.32 -26.42
N GLU A 70 -18.55 -22.99 -27.33
CA GLU A 70 -17.11 -22.74 -27.49
C GLU A 70 -16.82 -21.31 -27.98
N PHE A 71 -17.62 -20.82 -28.93
CA PHE A 71 -17.47 -19.47 -29.47
C PHE A 71 -17.73 -18.40 -28.40
N GLN A 72 -18.78 -18.58 -27.59
CA GLN A 72 -19.09 -17.70 -26.46
C GLN A 72 -17.97 -17.73 -25.42
N PHE A 73 -17.47 -18.91 -25.05
CA PHE A 73 -16.35 -19.04 -24.13
C PHE A 73 -15.11 -18.30 -24.64
N ARG A 74 -14.78 -18.46 -25.92
CA ARG A 74 -13.66 -17.75 -26.55
C ARG A 74 -13.84 -16.23 -26.52
N ASN A 75 -15.06 -15.73 -26.69
CA ASN A 75 -15.34 -14.30 -26.64
C ASN A 75 -15.22 -13.74 -25.22
N GLU A 76 -15.74 -14.44 -24.21
CA GLU A 76 -15.57 -14.04 -22.81
C GLU A 76 -14.11 -14.05 -22.40
N PHE A 77 -13.37 -15.09 -22.79
CA PHE A 77 -11.93 -15.13 -22.55
C PHE A 77 -11.23 -13.93 -23.19
N ARG A 78 -11.57 -13.52 -24.42
CA ARG A 78 -10.95 -12.34 -25.05
C ARG A 78 -11.22 -11.05 -24.27
N LYS A 79 -12.43 -10.86 -23.75
CA LYS A 79 -12.77 -9.69 -22.93
C LYS A 79 -11.88 -9.65 -21.68
N VAL A 80 -11.85 -10.76 -20.94
CA VAL A 80 -11.03 -10.92 -19.73
C VAL A 80 -9.54 -10.77 -20.04
N PHE A 81 -9.06 -11.42 -21.10
CA PHE A 81 -7.66 -11.39 -21.51
C PHE A 81 -7.18 -9.99 -21.93
N SER A 82 -8.08 -9.12 -22.38
CA SER A 82 -7.72 -7.74 -22.75
C SER A 82 -7.59 -6.80 -21.54
N CYS A 83 -8.07 -7.21 -20.37
CA CYS A 83 -7.99 -6.40 -19.15
C CYS A 83 -6.57 -6.43 -18.59
N HIS A 84 -6.01 -5.28 -18.22
CA HIS A 84 -4.67 -5.20 -17.65
C HIS A 84 -4.66 -4.17 -16.53
N HIS A 85 -4.62 -4.65 -15.28
CA HIS A 85 -4.62 -3.80 -14.09
C HIS A 85 -3.97 -4.53 -12.92
N GLU A 86 -3.24 -3.80 -12.07
CA GLU A 86 -2.50 -4.39 -10.93
C GLU A 86 -3.40 -5.06 -9.88
N ASN A 87 -4.67 -4.65 -9.81
CA ASN A 87 -5.67 -5.22 -8.89
C ASN A 87 -6.68 -6.14 -9.59
N ILE A 88 -6.30 -6.72 -10.73
CA ILE A 88 -7.07 -7.74 -11.44
C ILE A 88 -6.14 -8.91 -11.76
N ILE A 89 -6.54 -10.12 -11.41
CA ILE A 89 -5.81 -11.34 -11.76
C ILE A 89 -6.03 -11.60 -13.24
N GLN A 90 -4.93 -11.54 -13.98
CA GLN A 90 -4.94 -11.67 -15.41
C GLN A 90 -4.71 -13.12 -15.83
N PRO A 91 -5.66 -13.78 -16.52
CA PRO A 91 -5.40 -15.07 -17.14
C PRO A 91 -4.29 -14.95 -18.18
N THR A 92 -3.39 -15.91 -18.19
CA THR A 92 -2.26 -15.96 -19.12
C THR A 92 -2.56 -16.83 -20.34
N TYR A 93 -3.48 -17.79 -20.21
CA TYR A 93 -3.81 -18.72 -21.28
C TYR A 93 -5.23 -19.27 -21.15
N PHE A 94 -5.74 -19.76 -22.27
CA PHE A 94 -7.01 -20.44 -22.40
C PHE A 94 -6.92 -21.52 -23.48
N SER A 95 -7.57 -22.65 -23.23
CA SER A 95 -7.82 -23.65 -24.26
C SER A 95 -9.05 -24.49 -23.90
N ILE A 96 -9.43 -25.38 -24.82
CA ILE A 96 -10.46 -26.40 -24.63
C ILE A 96 -9.75 -27.74 -24.79
N PHE A 97 -9.69 -28.51 -23.70
CA PHE A 97 -9.06 -29.83 -23.70
C PHE A 97 -10.14 -30.88 -23.45
N GLN A 98 -10.29 -31.82 -24.38
CA GLN A 98 -11.33 -32.87 -24.31
C GLN A 98 -12.73 -32.28 -24.00
N GLU A 99 -13.17 -31.30 -24.81
CA GLU A 99 -14.46 -30.61 -24.67
C GLU A 99 -14.62 -29.82 -23.36
N THR A 100 -13.53 -29.67 -22.59
CA THR A 100 -13.52 -28.97 -21.30
C THR A 100 -12.74 -27.66 -21.41
N PRO A 101 -13.39 -26.49 -21.33
CA PRO A 101 -12.72 -25.20 -21.29
C PRO A 101 -11.90 -25.07 -20.02
N TYR A 102 -10.73 -24.48 -20.13
CA TYR A 102 -9.94 -24.14 -18.97
C TYR A 102 -9.15 -22.85 -19.16
N LEU A 103 -8.86 -22.20 -18.03
CA LEU A 103 -8.04 -20.99 -17.96
C LEU A 103 -6.80 -21.26 -17.14
N VAL A 104 -5.69 -20.66 -17.56
CA VAL A 104 -4.46 -20.62 -16.78
C VAL A 104 -4.29 -19.21 -16.28
N MET A 105 -3.98 -19.09 -15.00
CA MET A 105 -3.78 -17.82 -14.32
C MET A 105 -2.58 -17.92 -13.36
N PRO A 106 -1.98 -16.78 -12.98
CA PRO A 106 -0.95 -16.75 -11.96
C PRO A 106 -1.42 -17.46 -10.69
N TYR A 107 -0.55 -18.29 -10.11
CA TYR A 107 -0.83 -18.88 -8.81
C TYR A 107 -0.51 -17.87 -7.71
N CYS A 108 -1.45 -17.63 -6.81
CA CYS A 108 -1.30 -16.79 -5.63
C CYS A 108 -1.11 -17.66 -4.37
N PRO A 109 0.12 -17.84 -3.84
CA PRO A 109 0.40 -18.74 -2.73
C PRO A 109 -0.27 -18.33 -1.42
N ALA A 110 -0.49 -17.03 -1.22
CA ALA A 110 -1.17 -16.48 -0.05
C ALA A 110 -2.70 -16.73 -0.08
N GLY A 111 -3.24 -17.24 -1.18
CA GLY A 111 -4.66 -17.54 -1.34
C GLY A 111 -5.52 -16.29 -1.46
N SER A 112 -6.78 -16.40 -1.04
CA SER A 112 -7.76 -15.32 -1.06
C SER A 112 -7.82 -14.54 0.25
N SER A 113 -8.46 -13.38 0.23
CA SER A 113 -8.71 -12.56 1.42
C SER A 113 -9.72 -13.19 2.38
N GLU A 114 -10.40 -14.26 1.99
CA GLU A 114 -11.20 -15.11 2.89
C GLU A 114 -10.39 -15.57 4.13
N ASN A 115 -9.10 -15.89 3.94
CA ASN A 115 -8.20 -16.26 5.04
C ASN A 115 -7.92 -15.11 6.03
N LEU A 116 -8.33 -13.88 5.69
CA LEU A 116 -8.13 -12.66 6.46
C LEU A 116 -9.43 -12.10 7.08
N ILE A 117 -10.56 -12.78 6.92
CA ILE A 117 -11.86 -12.38 7.51
C ILE A 117 -11.71 -12.19 9.03
N GLY A 118 -12.11 -11.01 9.53
CA GLY A 118 -12.01 -10.62 10.94
C GLY A 118 -10.57 -10.47 11.48
N ARG A 119 -9.55 -10.51 10.62
CA ARG A 119 -8.13 -10.51 11.03
C ARG A 119 -7.38 -9.22 10.71
N ILE A 120 -7.90 -8.37 9.81
CA ILE A 120 -7.28 -7.08 9.48
C ILE A 120 -7.64 -6.06 10.56
N LYS A 121 -6.76 -5.89 11.56
CA LYS A 121 -7.01 -5.03 12.72
C LYS A 121 -6.49 -3.61 12.56
N ASP A 122 -5.51 -3.38 11.70
CA ASP A 122 -4.94 -2.05 11.51
C ASP A 122 -5.69 -1.28 10.42
N SER A 123 -5.90 0.02 10.67
CA SER A 123 -6.65 0.86 9.75
C SER A 123 -5.98 1.00 8.38
N GLU A 124 -4.65 0.97 8.30
CA GLU A 124 -3.96 1.16 7.01
C GLU A 124 -4.06 -0.10 6.12
N GLY A 125 -4.04 -1.29 6.71
CA GLY A 125 -4.34 -2.55 6.04
C GLY A 125 -5.75 -2.56 5.44
N LEU A 126 -6.75 -2.14 6.21
CA LEU A 126 -8.13 -2.00 5.69
C LEU A 126 -8.20 -0.98 4.55
N TRP A 127 -7.56 0.19 4.68
CA TRP A 127 -7.55 1.17 3.60
C TRP A 127 -6.77 0.70 2.38
N LYS A 128 -5.72 -0.12 2.54
CA LYS A 128 -5.01 -0.76 1.43
C LYS A 128 -5.96 -1.71 0.69
N TYR A 129 -6.64 -2.59 1.42
CA TYR A 129 -7.64 -3.51 0.87
C TYR A 129 -8.73 -2.77 0.10
N ILE A 130 -9.36 -1.79 0.76
CA ILE A 130 -10.44 -0.98 0.17
C ILE A 130 -9.96 -0.30 -1.13
N CYS A 131 -8.79 0.31 -1.10
CA CYS A 131 -8.25 1.02 -2.26
C CYS A 131 -7.98 0.07 -3.44
N GLN A 132 -7.35 -1.07 -3.19
CA GLN A 132 -6.92 -1.99 -4.25
C GLN A 132 -8.11 -2.68 -4.90
N VAL A 133 -9.07 -3.19 -4.11
CA VAL A 133 -10.28 -3.80 -4.66
C VAL A 133 -11.13 -2.75 -5.40
N ALA A 134 -11.30 -1.54 -4.83
CA ALA A 134 -12.02 -0.46 -5.52
C ALA A 134 -11.33 -0.04 -6.83
N SER A 135 -9.99 -0.03 -6.89
CA SER A 135 -9.25 0.26 -8.12
C SER A 135 -9.51 -0.78 -9.21
N GLY A 136 -9.53 -2.07 -8.85
CA GLY A 136 -9.88 -3.15 -9.78
C GLY A 136 -11.32 -3.02 -10.31
N LEU A 137 -12.28 -2.77 -9.42
CA LEU A 137 -13.68 -2.51 -9.81
C LEU A 137 -13.82 -1.27 -10.71
N ALA A 138 -13.15 -0.18 -10.37
CA ALA A 138 -13.18 1.04 -11.17
C ALA A 138 -12.69 0.79 -12.60
N TYR A 139 -11.61 0.00 -12.75
CA TYR A 139 -11.11 -0.38 -14.06
C TYR A 139 -12.15 -1.17 -14.88
N LEU A 140 -12.81 -2.16 -14.26
CA LEU A 140 -13.85 -2.96 -14.94
C LEU A 140 -15.08 -2.11 -15.32
N HIS A 141 -15.54 -1.27 -14.40
CA HIS A 141 -16.72 -0.41 -14.59
C HIS A 141 -16.50 0.71 -15.61
N GLU A 142 -15.25 1.10 -15.85
CA GLU A 142 -14.86 2.11 -16.85
C GLU A 142 -14.50 1.49 -18.21
N HIS A 143 -14.45 0.16 -18.32
CA HIS A 143 -14.25 -0.53 -19.60
C HIS A 143 -15.40 -0.21 -20.58
N VAL A 144 -15.14 -0.36 -21.88
CA VAL A 144 -16.15 -0.14 -22.93
C VAL A 144 -16.23 -1.39 -23.82
N PRO A 145 -17.33 -2.17 -23.75
CA PRO A 145 -18.49 -1.99 -22.86
C PRO A 145 -18.14 -2.21 -21.37
N GLN A 146 -18.97 -1.71 -20.45
CA GLN A 146 -18.72 -1.89 -19.01
C GLN A 146 -18.67 -3.37 -18.66
N ILE A 147 -17.72 -3.76 -17.81
CA ILE A 147 -17.63 -5.12 -17.28
C ILE A 147 -18.14 -5.08 -15.84
N ILE A 148 -19.20 -5.84 -15.56
CA ILE A 148 -19.77 -5.99 -14.21
C ILE A 148 -19.33 -7.35 -13.66
N HIS A 149 -18.72 -7.35 -12.48
CA HIS A 149 -18.12 -8.55 -11.90
C HIS A 149 -19.17 -9.57 -11.46
N GLN A 150 -20.19 -9.13 -10.72
CA GLN A 150 -21.34 -9.90 -10.22
C GLN A 150 -21.08 -10.92 -9.11
N ASP A 151 -19.84 -11.06 -8.62
CA ASP A 151 -19.48 -12.05 -7.58
C ASP A 151 -18.32 -11.54 -6.71
N ILE A 152 -18.41 -10.29 -6.26
CA ILE A 152 -17.42 -9.73 -5.33
C ILE A 152 -17.65 -10.30 -3.93
N LYS A 153 -16.66 -11.04 -3.44
CA LYS A 153 -16.60 -11.65 -2.10
C LYS A 153 -15.14 -11.91 -1.71
N PRO A 154 -14.80 -12.14 -0.43
CA PRO A 154 -13.42 -12.39 -0.02
C PRO A 154 -12.74 -13.55 -0.76
N ALA A 155 -13.49 -14.60 -1.11
CA ALA A 155 -12.97 -15.74 -1.87
C ALA A 155 -12.46 -15.35 -3.28
N ASN A 156 -12.99 -14.28 -3.87
CA ASN A 156 -12.64 -13.80 -5.22
C ASN A 156 -11.66 -12.60 -5.20
N VAL A 157 -11.05 -12.31 -4.05
CA VAL A 157 -9.97 -11.32 -3.93
C VAL A 157 -8.69 -12.04 -3.52
N LEU A 158 -7.80 -12.29 -4.48
CA LEU A 158 -6.53 -12.98 -4.27
C LEU A 158 -5.45 -12.03 -3.75
N ILE A 159 -4.47 -12.63 -3.06
CA ILE A 159 -3.30 -11.94 -2.50
C ILE A 159 -2.06 -12.34 -3.31
N ASP A 160 -1.47 -11.38 -4.00
CA ASP A 160 -0.24 -11.61 -4.77
C ASP A 160 1.00 -11.80 -3.87
N ASP A 161 2.14 -12.14 -4.46
CA ASP A 161 3.40 -12.36 -3.74
C ASP A 161 3.94 -11.10 -3.02
N ASN A 162 3.46 -9.91 -3.40
CA ASN A 162 3.79 -8.65 -2.77
C ASN A 162 2.77 -8.25 -1.67
N GLY A 163 1.81 -9.11 -1.38
CA GLY A 163 0.73 -8.86 -0.42
C GLY A 163 -0.27 -7.81 -0.91
N ASN A 164 -0.42 -7.62 -2.22
CA ASN A 164 -1.45 -6.79 -2.83
C ASN A 164 -2.70 -7.61 -3.14
N TYR A 165 -3.84 -6.92 -3.14
CA TYR A 165 -5.13 -7.52 -3.43
C TYR A 165 -5.49 -7.34 -4.90
N ALA A 166 -5.92 -8.42 -5.53
CA ALA A 166 -6.37 -8.43 -6.92
C ALA A 166 -7.62 -9.29 -7.07
N ILE A 167 -8.59 -8.77 -7.82
CA ILE A 167 -9.88 -9.44 -8.05
C ILE A 167 -9.71 -10.52 -9.11
N THR A 168 -10.35 -11.67 -8.93
CA THR A 168 -10.39 -12.78 -9.90
C THR A 168 -11.84 -13.17 -10.23
N ASP A 169 -12.04 -14.05 -11.21
CA ASP A 169 -13.34 -14.65 -11.53
C ASP A 169 -14.41 -13.68 -12.06
N PHE A 170 -13.97 -12.63 -12.76
CA PHE A 170 -14.86 -11.72 -13.50
C PHE A 170 -15.21 -12.23 -14.91
N GLY A 171 -16.37 -11.81 -15.43
CA GLY A 171 -16.72 -11.87 -16.85
C GLY A 171 -17.18 -13.21 -17.42
N ILE A 172 -16.73 -14.36 -16.91
CA ILE A 172 -16.94 -15.64 -17.62
C ILE A 172 -18.26 -16.34 -17.24
N SER A 173 -18.76 -16.12 -16.03
CA SER A 173 -19.95 -16.84 -15.52
C SER A 173 -21.29 -16.22 -15.92
N ALA A 174 -21.33 -14.95 -16.34
CA ALA A 174 -22.59 -14.20 -16.44
C ALA A 174 -23.30 -14.26 -17.80
N GLU A 175 -22.56 -14.41 -18.91
CA GLU A 175 -23.13 -14.41 -20.27
C GLU A 175 -23.21 -15.82 -20.92
N MET A 176 -22.54 -16.83 -20.34
CA MET A 176 -22.75 -18.22 -20.73
C MET A 176 -24.08 -18.72 -20.15
N GLY A 177 -25.18 -18.31 -20.79
CA GLY A 177 -26.59 -18.62 -20.47
C GLY A 177 -26.99 -20.10 -20.51
N GLY A 178 -26.07 -21.01 -20.19
CA GLY A 178 -26.29 -22.45 -19.97
C GLY A 178 -25.53 -23.03 -18.78
N MET A 179 -24.68 -22.24 -18.11
CA MET A 179 -24.20 -22.54 -16.77
C MET A 179 -25.07 -21.74 -15.82
N ASP A 180 -26.16 -22.33 -15.31
CA ASP A 180 -27.09 -21.64 -14.43
C ASP A 180 -26.32 -20.87 -13.34
N ALA A 181 -26.35 -19.54 -13.46
CA ALA A 181 -26.04 -18.61 -12.37
C ALA A 181 -26.97 -18.83 -11.14
N GLY A 182 -27.97 -19.71 -11.27
CA GLY A 182 -28.83 -20.21 -10.20
C GLY A 182 -28.49 -21.61 -9.69
N SER A 183 -27.25 -22.11 -9.87
CA SER A 183 -26.88 -23.44 -9.37
C SER A 183 -25.77 -23.50 -8.31
N GLU A 184 -25.47 -22.37 -7.68
CA GLU A 184 -24.81 -22.35 -6.36
C GLU A 184 -25.85 -22.38 -5.22
N ASP A 185 -27.02 -22.97 -5.49
CA ASP A 185 -28.17 -23.12 -4.58
C ASP A 185 -27.88 -24.04 -3.37
N GLU A 186 -26.73 -24.75 -3.36
CA GLU A 186 -26.44 -25.74 -2.32
C GLU A 186 -25.52 -25.25 -1.18
N SER A 187 -24.95 -24.03 -1.24
CA SER A 187 -24.04 -23.57 -0.17
C SER A 187 -24.38 -22.24 0.49
N GLY A 188 -25.39 -21.49 0.04
CA GLY A 188 -25.91 -20.29 0.70
C GLY A 188 -24.93 -19.10 0.82
N GLY A 189 -23.64 -19.29 0.57
CA GLY A 189 -22.58 -18.29 0.79
C GLY A 189 -22.58 -17.17 -0.25
N THR A 190 -22.90 -17.44 -1.52
CA THR A 190 -22.89 -16.42 -2.58
C THR A 190 -24.04 -15.41 -2.42
N PHE A 191 -25.21 -15.83 -1.90
CA PHE A 191 -26.32 -14.91 -1.67
C PHE A 191 -26.02 -13.83 -0.64
N ALA A 192 -25.13 -14.09 0.32
CA ALA A 192 -24.74 -13.13 1.35
C ALA A 192 -24.17 -11.81 0.78
N TYR A 193 -23.60 -11.87 -0.43
CA TYR A 193 -22.99 -10.73 -1.13
C TYR A 193 -23.86 -10.19 -2.28
N MET A 194 -25.05 -10.78 -2.50
CA MET A 194 -25.94 -10.37 -3.58
C MET A 194 -26.77 -9.15 -3.16
N ALA A 195 -26.73 -8.09 -3.98
CA ALA A 195 -27.44 -6.83 -3.73
C ALA A 195 -28.99 -6.99 -3.84
N PRO A 196 -29.78 -6.12 -3.19
CA PRO A 196 -31.26 -6.24 -3.18
C PRO A 196 -31.89 -6.29 -4.57
N GLU A 197 -31.43 -5.43 -5.49
CA GLU A 197 -31.97 -5.33 -6.84
C GLU A 197 -31.74 -6.58 -7.71
N ARG A 198 -30.76 -7.42 -7.35
CA ARG A 198 -30.46 -8.68 -8.04
C ARG A 198 -31.50 -9.77 -7.82
N PHE A 199 -32.34 -9.62 -6.80
CA PHE A 199 -33.49 -10.50 -6.54
C PHE A 199 -34.75 -10.07 -7.31
N VAL A 200 -34.71 -8.93 -8.00
CA VAL A 200 -35.80 -8.46 -8.87
C VAL A 200 -35.59 -9.03 -10.28
N GLU A 201 -36.58 -9.77 -10.75
CA GLU A 201 -36.56 -10.38 -12.08
C GLU A 201 -36.39 -9.32 -13.18
N GLY A 202 -35.50 -9.59 -14.15
CA GLY A 202 -35.24 -8.71 -15.29
C GLY A 202 -34.30 -7.54 -15.01
N THR A 203 -33.77 -7.39 -13.79
CA THR A 203 -32.74 -6.40 -13.49
C THR A 203 -31.43 -6.75 -14.22
N PRO A 204 -30.92 -5.89 -15.11
CA PRO A 204 -29.65 -6.14 -15.79
C PRO A 204 -28.47 -6.03 -14.80
N PRO A 205 -27.32 -6.68 -15.10
CA PRO A 205 -26.10 -6.43 -14.35
C PRO A 205 -25.74 -4.94 -14.36
N MET A 206 -25.39 -4.41 -13.19
CA MET A 206 -25.07 -3.00 -13.01
C MET A 206 -23.89 -2.79 -12.04
N PRO A 207 -23.05 -1.76 -12.24
CA PRO A 207 -21.89 -1.49 -11.38
C PRO A 207 -22.24 -1.38 -9.89
N GLU A 208 -23.41 -0.82 -9.58
CA GLU A 208 -23.88 -0.58 -8.23
C GLU A 208 -24.10 -1.87 -7.45
N SER A 209 -24.42 -2.98 -8.13
CA SER A 209 -24.51 -4.29 -7.47
C SER A 209 -23.14 -4.76 -6.97
N ASP A 210 -22.08 -4.52 -7.74
CA ASP A 210 -20.70 -4.83 -7.30
C ASP A 210 -20.30 -3.95 -6.11
N ILE A 211 -20.74 -2.69 -6.07
CA ILE A 211 -20.46 -1.80 -4.93
C ILE A 211 -21.13 -2.29 -3.65
N TRP A 212 -22.36 -2.78 -3.74
CA TRP A 212 -23.04 -3.36 -2.60
C TRP A 212 -22.32 -4.62 -2.11
N ALA A 213 -21.98 -5.52 -3.03
CA ALA A 213 -21.21 -6.74 -2.75
C ALA A 213 -19.84 -6.41 -2.11
N PHE A 214 -19.20 -5.35 -2.58
CA PHE A 214 -17.96 -4.83 -1.99
C PHE A 214 -18.18 -4.26 -0.59
N GLY A 215 -19.29 -3.56 -0.34
CA GLY A 215 -19.69 -3.12 0.99
C GLY A 215 -19.85 -4.29 1.97
N ALA A 216 -20.54 -5.36 1.54
CA ALA A 216 -20.71 -6.59 2.31
C ALA A 216 -19.37 -7.29 2.57
N THR A 217 -18.51 -7.34 1.56
CA THR A 217 -17.14 -7.86 1.66
C THR A 217 -16.34 -7.08 2.71
N ILE A 218 -16.30 -5.74 2.65
CA ILE A 218 -15.58 -4.93 3.64
C ILE A 218 -16.15 -5.15 5.05
N TYR A 219 -17.48 -5.22 5.17
CA TYR A 219 -18.15 -5.46 6.45
C TYR A 219 -17.68 -6.76 7.10
N GLU A 220 -17.64 -7.85 6.34
CA GLU A 220 -17.20 -9.17 6.83
C GLU A 220 -15.71 -9.21 7.11
N MET A 221 -14.89 -8.58 6.27
CA MET A 221 -13.44 -8.44 6.52
C MET A 221 -13.15 -7.79 7.87
N ILE A 222 -14.03 -6.90 8.34
CA ILE A 222 -13.92 -6.20 9.63
C ILE A 222 -14.53 -7.00 10.76
N SER A 223 -15.78 -7.45 10.61
CA SER A 223 -16.58 -8.01 11.71
C SER A 223 -16.41 -9.52 11.89
N GLY A 224 -16.01 -10.23 10.85
CA GLY A 224 -15.99 -11.69 10.80
C GLY A 224 -17.27 -12.33 10.27
N ASP A 225 -18.35 -11.56 10.09
CA ASP A 225 -19.66 -12.03 9.67
C ASP A 225 -20.25 -11.12 8.56
N VAL A 226 -21.14 -11.65 7.74
CA VAL A 226 -21.83 -10.88 6.69
C VAL A 226 -22.97 -10.01 7.26
N PRO A 227 -23.25 -8.82 6.69
CA PRO A 227 -24.16 -7.83 7.32
C PRO A 227 -25.62 -8.27 7.38
N PHE A 228 -26.07 -9.13 6.46
CA PHE A 228 -27.48 -9.55 6.35
C PHE A 228 -27.64 -11.08 6.39
N GLY A 229 -26.67 -11.78 6.95
CA GLY A 229 -26.63 -13.25 6.94
C GLY A 229 -26.51 -13.82 5.52
N ASN A 230 -26.78 -15.12 5.40
CA ASN A 230 -26.67 -15.85 4.12
C ASN A 230 -27.72 -15.41 3.08
N GLU A 231 -28.73 -14.66 3.49
CA GLU A 231 -29.79 -14.19 2.60
C GLU A 231 -29.42 -12.89 1.88
N GLY A 232 -28.38 -12.19 2.35
CA GLY A 232 -27.83 -10.98 1.75
C GLY A 232 -28.87 -9.87 1.53
N GLY A 233 -28.82 -9.22 0.37
CA GLY A 233 -29.73 -8.14 0.03
C GLY A 233 -31.21 -8.54 -0.07
N ARG A 234 -31.54 -9.84 -0.06
CA ARG A 234 -32.93 -10.33 -0.12
C ARG A 234 -33.74 -9.91 1.10
N VAL A 235 -33.10 -9.82 2.26
CA VAL A 235 -33.72 -9.42 3.52
C VAL A 235 -33.57 -7.93 3.82
N GLN A 236 -32.93 -7.18 2.92
CA GLN A 236 -32.77 -5.74 3.07
C GLN A 236 -33.90 -5.00 2.36
N ASP A 237 -34.60 -4.14 3.09
CA ASP A 237 -35.54 -3.15 2.55
C ASP A 237 -35.06 -1.71 2.82
N ARG A 238 -35.91 -0.71 2.55
CA ARG A 238 -35.59 0.72 2.74
C ARG A 238 -35.38 1.12 4.20
N ASP A 239 -36.01 0.41 5.13
CA ASP A 239 -36.01 0.73 6.56
C ASP A 239 -35.01 -0.15 7.33
N THR A 240 -34.48 -1.19 6.68
CA THR A 240 -33.48 -2.10 7.23
C THR A 240 -32.14 -1.37 7.41
N ALA A 241 -31.78 -1.13 8.67
CA ALA A 241 -30.48 -0.57 9.01
C ALA A 241 -29.37 -1.61 8.82
N VAL A 242 -28.23 -1.18 8.26
CA VAL A 242 -26.99 -1.97 8.27
C VAL A 242 -26.57 -2.17 9.73
N PRO A 243 -26.30 -3.41 10.19
CA PRO A 243 -25.87 -3.62 11.57
C PRO A 243 -24.59 -2.83 11.87
N PRO A 244 -24.47 -2.20 13.05
CA PRO A 244 -23.36 -1.29 13.32
C PRO A 244 -22.04 -2.06 13.49
N LEU A 245 -20.98 -1.57 12.85
CA LEU A 245 -19.60 -1.99 13.12
C LEU A 245 -19.11 -1.42 14.46
N GLY A 246 -18.13 -2.10 15.07
CA GLY A 246 -17.53 -1.71 16.35
C GLY A 246 -16.99 -0.27 16.38
N GLN A 247 -16.93 0.33 17.57
CA GLN A 247 -16.44 1.71 17.77
C GLN A 247 -14.92 1.84 17.57
N ASP A 248 -14.20 0.73 17.56
CA ASP A 248 -12.78 0.62 17.23
C ASP A 248 -12.51 0.77 15.73
N VAL A 249 -13.54 0.62 14.88
CA VAL A 249 -13.45 0.85 13.44
C VAL A 249 -13.51 2.35 13.15
N PRO A 250 -12.58 2.91 12.35
CA PRO A 250 -12.61 4.32 11.99
C PRO A 250 -13.94 4.75 11.38
N GLU A 251 -14.47 5.89 11.83
CA GLU A 251 -15.77 6.41 11.39
C GLU A 251 -15.89 6.53 9.87
N SER A 252 -14.82 6.94 9.19
CA SER A 252 -14.81 7.05 7.74
C SER A 252 -14.94 5.70 7.02
N ILE A 253 -14.47 4.59 7.62
CA ILE A 253 -14.70 3.24 7.08
C ILE A 253 -16.15 2.82 7.34
N ARG A 254 -16.68 3.07 8.54
CA ARG A 254 -18.08 2.77 8.86
C ARG A 254 -19.04 3.46 7.91
N GLN A 255 -18.84 4.76 7.69
CA GLN A 255 -19.63 5.55 6.75
C GLN A 255 -19.53 5.02 5.33
N LEU A 256 -18.31 4.69 4.85
CA LEU A 256 -18.13 4.08 3.54
C LEU A 256 -18.93 2.77 3.40
N VAL A 257 -18.80 1.86 4.37
CA VAL A 257 -19.52 0.58 4.36
C VAL A 257 -21.03 0.79 4.32
N CYS A 258 -21.56 1.69 5.15
CA CYS A 258 -22.98 2.04 5.12
C CYS A 258 -23.42 2.64 3.78
N SER A 259 -22.60 3.52 3.17
CA SER A 259 -22.91 4.10 1.86
C SER A 259 -22.91 3.05 0.75
N CYS A 260 -21.95 2.12 0.74
CA CYS A 260 -21.93 1.00 -0.21
C CYS A 260 -23.15 0.09 -0.06
N LEU A 261 -23.60 -0.15 1.17
CA LEU A 261 -24.75 -1.01 1.50
C LEU A 261 -26.10 -0.27 1.45
N SER A 262 -26.18 0.89 0.81
CA SER A 262 -27.46 1.61 0.64
C SER A 262 -28.46 0.75 -0.15
N TYR A 263 -29.71 0.69 0.32
CA TYR A 263 -30.78 -0.04 -0.38
C TYR A 263 -30.97 0.47 -1.80
N ASP A 264 -31.06 1.80 -1.98
CA ASP A 264 -31.13 2.43 -3.30
C ASP A 264 -29.77 2.39 -4.02
N PRO A 265 -29.65 1.73 -5.19
CA PRO A 265 -28.39 1.65 -5.94
C PRO A 265 -27.80 3.01 -6.28
N ALA A 266 -28.63 4.00 -6.62
CA ALA A 266 -28.17 5.34 -7.02
C ALA A 266 -27.54 6.13 -5.86
N SER A 267 -27.80 5.72 -4.62
CA SER A 267 -27.22 6.34 -3.41
C SER A 267 -25.83 5.79 -3.07
N ARG A 268 -25.37 4.73 -3.76
CA ARG A 268 -24.06 4.11 -3.53
C ARG A 268 -22.94 4.90 -4.22
N PRO A 269 -21.73 4.96 -3.66
CA PRO A 269 -20.58 5.57 -4.34
C PRO A 269 -20.14 4.74 -5.54
N THR A 270 -19.58 5.36 -6.57
CA THR A 270 -18.92 4.61 -7.64
C THR A 270 -17.56 4.05 -7.17
N ALA A 271 -17.08 2.97 -7.78
CA ALA A 271 -15.75 2.42 -7.46
C ALA A 271 -14.64 3.48 -7.59
N ARG A 272 -14.69 4.28 -8.67
CA ARG A 272 -13.80 5.44 -8.86
C ARG A 272 -13.92 6.46 -7.73
N GLY A 273 -15.14 6.77 -7.29
CA GLY A 273 -15.39 7.67 -6.16
C GLY A 273 -14.77 7.18 -4.85
N ILE A 274 -14.80 5.86 -4.60
CA ILE A 274 -14.13 5.24 -3.45
C ILE A 274 -12.61 5.42 -3.56
N VAL A 275 -12.02 5.14 -4.73
CA VAL A 275 -10.58 5.33 -4.98
C VAL A 275 -10.18 6.78 -4.71
N ASP A 276 -10.91 7.74 -5.27
CA ASP A 276 -10.64 9.17 -5.09
C ASP A 276 -10.72 9.60 -3.62
N MET A 277 -11.69 9.07 -2.87
CA MET A 277 -11.81 9.31 -1.43
C MET A 277 -10.57 8.82 -0.67
N VAL A 278 -10.10 7.61 -0.97
CA VAL A 278 -8.90 7.05 -0.31
C VAL A 278 -7.64 7.84 -0.70
N MET A 279 -7.51 8.23 -1.96
CA MET A 279 -6.38 9.04 -2.41
C MET A 279 -6.36 10.42 -1.77
N LYS A 280 -7.52 11.09 -1.65
CA LYS A 280 -7.64 12.37 -0.90
C LYS A 280 -7.23 12.21 0.57
N ARG A 281 -7.62 11.11 1.22
CA ARG A 281 -7.17 10.78 2.59
C ARG A 281 -5.65 10.65 2.67
N ARG A 282 -5.03 9.87 1.77
CA ARG A 282 -3.57 9.66 1.73
C ARG A 282 -2.83 10.98 1.51
N TYR A 283 -3.29 11.81 0.58
CA TYR A 283 -2.70 13.13 0.30
C TYR A 283 -2.76 14.05 1.53
N SER A 284 -3.92 14.13 2.20
CA SER A 284 -4.09 14.93 3.41
C SER A 284 -3.16 14.48 4.55
N LYS A 285 -3.01 13.17 4.75
CA LYS A 285 -2.10 12.59 5.75
C LYS A 285 -0.64 12.93 5.44
N ASN A 286 -0.20 12.77 4.19
CA ASN A 286 1.17 13.07 3.75
C ASN A 286 1.49 14.56 3.90
N ARG A 287 0.55 15.44 3.57
CA ARG A 287 0.72 16.89 3.76
C ARG A 287 0.87 17.27 5.23
N LYS A 288 0.07 16.67 6.13
CA LYS A 288 0.23 16.89 7.58
C LYS A 288 1.58 16.40 8.09
N LEU A 289 2.02 15.22 7.64
CA LEU A 289 3.33 14.67 8.00
C LEU A 289 4.47 15.55 7.49
N ALA A 290 4.40 16.00 6.23
CA ALA A 290 5.37 16.94 5.66
C ALA A 290 5.42 18.26 6.45
N ALA A 291 4.26 18.80 6.86
CA ALA A 291 4.21 20.00 7.69
C ALA A 291 4.87 19.80 9.06
N ILE A 292 4.68 18.63 9.70
CA ILE A 292 5.33 18.28 10.97
C ILE A 292 6.84 18.16 10.78
N ILE A 293 7.30 17.45 9.75
CA ILE A 293 8.73 17.30 9.44
C ILE A 293 9.36 18.68 9.21
N SER A 294 8.72 19.53 8.41
CA SER A 294 9.18 20.91 8.19
C SER A 294 9.23 21.72 9.48
N ALA A 295 8.23 21.62 10.35
CA ALA A 295 8.22 22.32 11.64
C ALA A 295 9.36 21.83 12.56
N VAL A 296 9.59 20.52 12.64
CA VAL A 296 10.71 19.93 13.39
C VAL A 296 12.05 20.40 12.84
N ALA A 297 12.22 20.40 11.51
CA ALA A 297 13.44 20.88 10.87
C ALA A 297 13.73 22.36 11.19
N VAL A 298 12.70 23.21 11.19
CA VAL A 298 12.82 24.62 11.60
C VAL A 298 13.24 24.72 13.07
N CYS A 299 12.59 23.98 13.98
CA CYS A 299 12.95 23.99 15.41
C CYS A 299 14.39 23.53 15.64
N VAL A 300 14.84 22.45 14.99
CA VAL A 300 16.23 21.97 15.07
C VAL A 300 17.19 23.02 14.55
N SER A 301 16.86 23.68 13.44
CA SER A 301 17.68 24.75 12.88
C SER A 301 17.82 25.93 13.85
N VAL A 302 16.72 26.35 14.50
CA VAL A 302 16.75 27.42 15.51
C VAL A 302 17.59 27.01 16.72
N ILE A 303 17.46 25.78 17.22
CA ILE A 303 18.26 25.28 18.34
C ILE A 303 19.75 25.28 17.99
N LEU A 304 20.12 24.82 16.78
CA LEU A 304 21.51 24.87 16.33
C LEU A 304 22.05 26.29 16.27
N VAL A 305 21.29 27.24 15.73
CA VAL A 305 21.67 28.67 15.72
C VAL A 305 21.91 29.19 17.13
N VAL A 306 21.04 28.86 18.10
CA VAL A 306 21.21 29.27 19.50
C VAL A 306 22.46 28.64 20.13
N ILE A 307 22.72 27.35 19.88
CA ILE A 307 23.92 26.67 20.39
C ILE A 307 25.18 27.30 19.81
N PHE A 308 25.24 27.53 18.49
CA PHE A 308 26.39 28.17 17.85
C PHE A 308 26.60 29.60 18.35
N ALA A 309 25.53 30.38 18.51
CA ALA A 309 25.61 31.73 19.06
C ALA A 309 26.10 31.73 20.52
N SER A 310 25.72 30.72 21.32
CA SER A 310 26.12 30.61 22.73
C SER A 310 27.56 30.11 22.89
N GLY A 311 28.04 29.23 22.00
CA GLY A 311 29.42 28.73 22.01
C GLY A 311 30.46 29.79 21.61
N HIS A 312 30.11 30.74 20.74
CA HIS A 312 31.02 31.84 20.38
C HIS A 312 31.27 32.83 21.53
N ALA A 313 30.39 32.90 22.53
CA ALA A 313 30.56 33.85 23.63
C ALA A 313 31.67 33.42 24.62
N SER A 314 31.86 32.11 24.84
CA SER A 314 32.92 31.59 25.73
C SER A 314 34.30 31.67 25.09
N ASP A 315 34.42 31.46 23.78
CA ASP A 315 35.71 31.49 23.07
C ASP A 315 36.29 32.91 22.97
N VAL A 316 35.44 33.94 22.96
CA VAL A 316 35.87 35.35 22.86
C VAL A 316 36.57 35.82 24.15
N GLU A 317 36.07 35.43 25.33
CA GLU A 317 36.67 35.81 26.62
C GLU A 317 37.99 35.07 26.89
N GLU A 318 38.07 33.78 26.51
CA GLU A 318 39.29 32.99 26.64
C GLU A 318 40.40 33.48 25.69
N ASN A 319 40.05 33.78 24.42
CA ASN A 319 41.01 34.32 23.46
C ASN A 319 41.51 35.72 23.86
N PHE A 320 40.60 36.61 24.31
CA PHE A 320 40.96 37.93 24.84
C PHE A 320 41.97 37.82 26.00
N SER A 321 41.68 36.95 26.97
CA SER A 321 42.54 36.74 28.14
C SER A 321 43.91 36.18 27.75
N SER A 322 43.96 35.23 26.81
CA SER A 322 45.18 34.62 26.31
C SER A 322 46.10 35.63 25.61
N MET A 323 45.53 36.46 24.71
CA MET A 323 46.31 37.48 23.99
C MET A 323 46.84 38.56 24.92
N CYS A 324 46.02 39.00 25.89
CA CYS A 324 46.46 39.94 26.92
C CYS A 324 47.60 39.35 27.78
N GLY A 325 47.47 38.09 28.20
CA GLY A 325 48.50 37.42 28.99
C GLY A 325 49.85 37.29 28.27
N ARG A 326 49.83 37.03 26.95
CA ARG A 326 51.05 37.00 26.11
C ARG A 326 51.67 38.38 25.96
N GLY A 327 50.85 39.42 25.77
CA GLY A 327 51.32 40.81 25.75
C GLY A 327 51.98 41.20 27.08
N ASP A 328 51.35 40.84 28.20
CA ASP A 328 51.85 41.16 29.55
C ASP A 328 53.18 40.46 29.83
N ALA A 329 53.33 39.21 29.39
CA ALA A 329 54.58 38.47 29.51
C ALA A 329 55.72 39.11 28.70
N LEU A 330 55.45 39.60 27.49
CA LEU A 330 56.43 40.32 26.69
C LEU A 330 56.84 41.63 27.36
N VAL A 331 55.89 42.44 27.80
CA VAL A 331 56.19 43.70 28.51
C VAL A 331 57.05 43.44 29.74
N ALA A 332 56.73 42.41 30.52
CA ALA A 332 57.52 42.05 31.71
C ALA A 332 58.94 41.60 31.35
N ALA A 333 59.11 40.79 30.31
CA ALA A 333 60.42 40.32 29.85
C ALA A 333 61.29 41.48 29.35
N GLU A 334 60.71 42.40 28.57
CA GLU A 334 61.44 43.57 28.06
C GLU A 334 61.75 44.57 29.17
N ALA A 335 60.84 44.81 30.12
CA ALA A 335 61.11 45.67 31.26
C ALA A 335 62.31 45.17 32.10
N ASP A 336 62.40 43.85 32.29
CA ASP A 336 63.51 43.20 32.99
C ASP A 336 64.81 43.26 32.17
N ALA A 337 64.75 43.13 30.85
CA ALA A 337 65.90 43.34 29.96
C ALA A 337 66.41 44.79 30.00
N ILE A 338 65.51 45.77 29.93
CA ILE A 338 65.83 47.21 30.03
C ILE A 338 66.48 47.53 31.38
N ALA A 339 65.94 46.97 32.47
CA ALA A 339 66.51 47.16 33.81
C ALA A 339 67.94 46.60 33.92
N ARG A 340 68.20 45.41 33.35
CA ARG A 340 69.55 44.84 33.28
C ARG A 340 70.51 45.68 32.44
N ASN A 341 70.01 46.39 31.44
CA ASN A 341 70.80 47.26 30.57
C ASN A 341 70.91 48.71 31.09
N GLY A 342 70.88 48.89 32.42
CA GLY A 342 71.04 50.22 33.04
C GLY A 342 69.91 51.20 32.75
N GLY A 343 68.72 50.70 32.37
CA GLY A 343 67.54 51.51 32.08
C GLY A 343 67.43 52.01 30.65
N VAL A 344 68.33 51.59 29.74
CA VAL A 344 68.31 52.01 28.33
C VAL A 344 67.80 50.87 27.44
N PRO A 345 66.65 51.04 26.74
CA PRO A 345 66.16 50.03 25.81
C PRO A 345 67.04 49.94 24.56
N ASP A 346 67.32 48.71 24.12
CA ASP A 346 67.92 48.46 22.82
C ASP A 346 66.85 48.16 21.74
N LEU A 347 67.30 47.95 20.50
CA LEU A 347 66.40 47.70 19.38
C LEU A 347 65.54 46.44 19.57
N SER A 348 66.06 45.42 20.26
CA SER A 348 65.31 44.19 20.52
C SER A 348 64.19 44.41 21.53
N CYS A 349 64.44 45.23 22.56
CA CYS A 349 63.43 45.63 23.54
C CYS A 349 62.28 46.40 22.87
N ILE A 350 62.61 47.32 21.95
CA ILE A 350 61.62 48.11 21.20
C ILE A 350 60.74 47.19 20.35
N THR A 351 61.34 46.26 19.61
CA THR A 351 60.58 45.30 18.80
C THR A 351 59.68 44.38 19.65
N GLY A 352 60.13 43.95 20.82
CA GLY A 352 59.32 43.14 21.75
C GLY A 352 58.09 43.91 22.27
N LEU A 353 58.26 45.18 22.61
CA LEU A 353 57.17 46.06 23.05
C LEU A 353 56.17 46.37 21.92
N GLU A 354 56.66 46.59 20.69
CA GLU A 354 55.78 46.75 19.50
C GLU A 354 54.93 45.51 19.26
N GLN A 355 55.49 44.31 19.45
CA GLN A 355 54.72 43.07 19.34
C GLN A 355 53.66 42.95 20.44
N ALA A 356 53.95 43.39 21.66
CA ALA A 356 52.97 43.42 22.74
C ALA A 356 51.79 44.36 22.41
N VAL A 357 52.08 45.55 21.85
CA VAL A 357 51.06 46.50 21.38
C VAL A 357 50.15 45.87 20.31
N VAL A 358 50.71 45.16 19.34
CA VAL A 358 49.92 44.45 18.32
C VAL A 358 49.01 43.40 18.94
N LEU A 359 49.50 42.64 19.92
CA LEU A 359 48.69 41.64 20.62
C LEU A 359 47.52 42.28 21.38
N TYR A 360 47.74 43.39 22.07
CA TYR A 360 46.67 44.12 22.76
C TYR A 360 45.66 44.72 21.80
N HIS A 361 46.10 45.32 20.68
CA HIS A 361 45.21 45.85 19.67
C HIS A 361 44.32 44.76 19.06
N ASN A 362 44.91 43.61 18.72
CA ASN A 362 44.15 42.49 18.18
C ASN A 362 43.14 41.95 19.20
N ALA A 363 43.55 41.78 20.48
CA ALA A 363 42.64 41.39 21.55
C ALA A 363 41.44 42.35 21.66
N CYS A 364 41.68 43.67 21.61
CA CYS A 364 40.63 44.69 21.71
C CYS A 364 39.73 44.81 20.46
N ASN A 365 40.20 44.33 19.30
CA ASN A 365 39.42 44.31 18.05
C ASN A 365 38.50 43.09 17.98
N ASP A 366 38.91 41.98 18.57
CA ASP A 366 38.15 40.72 18.56
C ASP A 366 36.99 40.68 19.57
N VAL A 367 36.88 41.70 20.43
CA VAL A 367 35.81 41.82 21.46
C VAL A 367 34.87 43.01 21.18
N PRO A 368 33.58 42.93 21.61
CA PRO A 368 32.65 44.06 21.53
C PRO A 368 33.15 45.32 22.25
N LYS A 369 32.73 46.52 21.81
CA LYS A 369 33.19 47.80 22.40
C LYS A 369 32.92 47.95 23.90
N ASN A 370 31.87 47.32 24.40
CA ASN A 370 31.46 47.32 25.81
C ASN A 370 32.01 46.13 26.62
N PHE A 371 32.94 45.35 26.07
CA PHE A 371 33.53 44.21 26.77
C PHE A 371 34.34 44.64 27.99
N LYS A 372 34.14 43.95 29.12
CA LYS A 372 34.75 44.31 30.41
C LYS A 372 36.27 44.09 30.33
N GLY A 373 37.05 45.12 30.67
CA GLY A 373 38.52 45.07 30.62
C GLY A 373 39.16 45.59 29.33
N ARG A 374 38.37 45.80 28.27
CA ARG A 374 38.85 46.35 26.98
C ARG A 374 39.50 47.74 27.14
N GLU A 375 38.88 48.64 27.91
CA GLU A 375 39.46 49.97 28.16
C GLU A 375 40.79 49.92 28.90
N ALA A 376 40.93 49.00 29.87
CA ALA A 376 42.18 48.83 30.61
C ALA A 376 43.32 48.34 29.70
N VAL A 377 43.02 47.47 28.73
CA VAL A 377 44.00 46.99 27.75
C VAL A 377 44.34 48.06 26.72
N LEU A 378 43.38 48.87 26.28
CA LEU A 378 43.66 50.02 25.41
C LEU A 378 44.57 51.05 26.09
N HIS A 379 44.40 51.28 27.40
CA HIS A 379 45.31 52.15 28.15
C HIS A 379 46.73 51.56 28.29
N LYS A 380 46.91 50.23 28.16
CA LYS A 380 48.27 49.64 28.11
C LYS A 380 48.97 49.88 26.76
N VAL A 381 48.20 50.18 25.72
CA VAL A 381 48.73 50.44 24.37
C VAL A 381 49.22 51.87 24.23
N GLU A 382 48.50 52.82 24.84
CA GLU A 382 48.93 54.22 24.99
C GLU A 382 50.15 54.33 25.90
#